data_AF-A0A3C0SV28-F1
#
_entry.id   AF-A0A3C0SV28-F1
#
_cell.length_a   1.000
_cell.length_b   1.000
_cell.length_c   1.000
_cell.angle_alpha   90.00
_cell.angle_beta   90.00
_cell.angle_gamma   90.00
#
_symmetry.space_group_name_H-M   'P 1'
#
loop_
_entity.id
_entity.type
_entity.pdbx_description
1 polymer ?
#
loop_
_entity_poly.entity_id
_entity_poly.type
_entity_poly.pdbx_seq_one_letter_code
_entity_poly.pdbx_strand_id
1 'polypeptide(L)'
;MKRKKLIILGCTGSIGRNAATVFKANKDYFEVVGISAHTDESNLMKFAQTFNVKKVCLTGRKPSYPGINFEGSDGLLEMIRETEADVVLNGISGSAGLSSSIATLESGKDLACANKETIVMAGELILKLAEENKASIIPVDSEHSAIWQLIRGFNKEYIAELILTASGGAFRNRSIQSLKNVTVSAALAHPTWEMGPKITIDSATMANKGLEIIEAHFLFGIPAEKIKIVVHPKSYVHSLVRTIDGYLYSQISLPDMSIPIQNALSWPEIIPANFAALD
;
A
#
# COMPACT_ATOMS: atom_id res chain seq x y z
N MET A 1 23.35 9.96 -7.01
CA MET A 1 22.14 10.70 -6.57
C MET A 1 22.08 10.68 -5.06
N LYS A 2 21.41 11.64 -4.42
CA LYS A 2 21.16 11.57 -2.97
C LYS A 2 20.13 10.46 -2.74
N ARG A 3 20.40 9.54 -1.81
CA ARG A 3 19.42 8.49 -1.44
C ARG A 3 18.19 9.13 -0.84
N LYS A 4 17.02 8.60 -1.21
CA LYS A 4 15.74 8.98 -0.62
C LYS A 4 15.57 8.31 0.74
N LYS A 5 15.24 9.11 1.75
CA LYS A 5 15.07 8.69 3.13
C LYS A 5 13.64 8.23 3.39
N LEU A 6 13.49 7.04 3.96
CA LEU A 6 12.22 6.35 4.11
C LEU A 6 11.90 6.02 5.56
N ILE A 7 10.65 6.23 5.97
CA ILE A 7 10.10 5.65 7.21
C ILE A 7 9.14 4.52 6.83
N ILE A 8 9.27 3.35 7.46
CA ILE A 8 8.44 2.17 7.16
C ILE A 8 7.57 1.81 8.36
N LEU A 9 6.27 2.03 8.24
CA LEU A 9 5.31 1.72 9.29
C LEU A 9 4.78 0.30 9.11
N GLY A 10 4.90 -0.54 10.15
CA GLY A 10 4.52 -1.95 10.08
C GLY A 10 5.51 -2.82 9.29
N CYS A 11 6.82 -2.61 9.52
CA CYS A 11 7.90 -3.27 8.77
C CYS A 11 7.90 -4.81 8.88
N THR A 12 7.30 -5.38 9.92
CA THR A 12 7.18 -6.83 10.11
C THR A 12 5.94 -7.43 9.43
N GLY A 13 5.02 -6.62 8.92
CA GLY A 13 3.84 -7.05 8.16
C GLY A 13 4.16 -7.41 6.71
N SER A 14 3.12 -7.79 5.93
CA SER A 14 3.30 -8.20 4.53
C SER A 14 3.93 -7.09 3.67
N ILE A 15 3.39 -5.85 3.76
CA ILE A 15 3.93 -4.68 3.04
C ILE A 15 5.39 -4.41 3.43
N GLY A 16 5.69 -4.40 4.73
CA GLY A 16 7.05 -4.17 5.23
C GLY A 16 8.07 -5.21 4.78
N ARG A 17 7.69 -6.49 4.74
CA ARG A 17 8.55 -7.58 4.23
C ARG A 17 8.80 -7.46 2.73
N ASN A 18 7.78 -7.12 1.94
CA ASN A 18 7.96 -6.85 0.51
C ASN A 18 8.83 -5.61 0.27
N ALA A 19 8.67 -4.56 1.08
CA ALA A 19 9.55 -3.38 1.03
C ALA A 19 11.02 -3.75 1.31
N ALA A 20 11.29 -4.72 2.18
CA ALA A 20 12.65 -5.22 2.40
C ALA A 20 13.28 -5.82 1.12
N THR A 21 12.50 -6.48 0.26
CA THR A 21 12.95 -6.96 -1.05
C THR A 21 13.38 -5.80 -1.93
N VAL A 22 12.57 -4.75 -2.01
CA VAL A 22 12.86 -3.52 -2.76
C VAL A 22 14.16 -2.87 -2.28
N PHE A 23 14.34 -2.72 -0.95
CA PHE A 23 15.54 -2.08 -0.39
C PHE A 23 16.81 -2.89 -0.62
N LYS A 24 16.72 -4.22 -0.53
CA LYS A 24 17.87 -5.10 -0.80
C LYS A 24 18.35 -4.97 -2.24
N ALA A 25 17.42 -4.82 -3.19
CA ALA A 25 17.72 -4.66 -4.60
C ALA A 25 18.18 -3.24 -4.99
N ASN A 26 17.82 -2.21 -4.20
CA ASN A 26 17.96 -0.79 -4.58
C ASN A 26 18.67 0.07 -3.52
N LYS A 27 19.76 -0.42 -2.92
CA LYS A 27 20.48 0.25 -1.81
C LYS A 27 21.04 1.63 -2.16
N ASP A 28 21.32 1.86 -3.44
CA ASP A 28 21.87 3.13 -3.95
C ASP A 28 20.79 4.21 -4.11
N TYR A 29 19.51 3.84 -4.05
CA TYR A 29 18.38 4.74 -4.17
C TYR A 29 17.73 5.07 -2.82
N PHE A 30 17.78 4.16 -1.86
CA PHE A 30 17.01 4.25 -0.63
C PHE A 30 17.86 4.18 0.65
N GLU A 31 17.44 4.94 1.66
CA GLU A 31 17.96 4.88 3.02
C GLU A 31 16.77 4.76 3.99
N VAL A 32 16.69 3.66 4.74
CA VAL A 32 15.64 3.49 5.75
C VAL A 32 16.09 4.19 7.03
N VAL A 33 15.36 5.24 7.42
CA VAL A 33 15.72 6.09 8.56
C VAL A 33 14.83 5.89 9.78
N GLY A 34 13.63 5.32 9.60
CA GLY A 34 12.73 4.97 10.69
C GLY A 34 11.89 3.74 10.39
N ILE A 35 11.61 2.91 11.40
CA ILE A 35 10.75 1.73 11.26
C ILE A 35 9.84 1.53 12.46
N SER A 36 8.69 0.93 12.25
CA SER A 36 7.81 0.50 13.34
C SER A 36 7.26 -0.91 13.18
N ALA A 37 6.88 -1.52 14.30
CA ALA A 37 6.03 -2.71 14.34
C ALA A 37 5.04 -2.61 15.52
N HIS A 38 4.00 -3.45 15.50
CA HIS A 38 3.04 -3.49 16.60
C HIS A 38 3.55 -4.33 17.77
N THR A 39 3.65 -5.65 17.60
CA THR A 39 4.03 -6.58 18.69
C THR A 39 5.24 -7.46 18.39
N ASP A 40 5.60 -7.62 17.12
CA ASP A 40 6.71 -8.46 16.65
C ASP A 40 8.07 -7.76 16.78
N GLU A 41 8.49 -7.62 18.04
CA GLU A 41 9.75 -6.98 18.43
C GLU A 41 10.99 -7.71 17.88
N SER A 42 10.95 -9.04 17.80
CA SER A 42 12.10 -9.83 17.33
C SER A 42 12.42 -9.52 15.87
N ASN A 43 11.41 -9.56 14.98
CA ASN A 43 11.64 -9.23 13.58
C ASN A 43 11.85 -7.73 13.35
N LEU A 44 11.26 -6.86 14.19
CA LEU A 44 11.55 -5.42 14.18
C LEU A 44 13.05 -5.16 14.39
N MET A 45 13.65 -5.78 15.41
CA MET A 45 15.08 -5.59 15.70
C MET A 45 15.99 -6.22 14.64
N LYS A 46 15.62 -7.36 14.08
CA LYS A 46 16.34 -7.94 12.92
C LYS A 46 16.31 -7.00 11.72
N PHE A 47 15.16 -6.36 11.44
CA PHE A 47 15.03 -5.37 10.39
C PHE A 47 15.93 -4.15 10.68
N ALA A 48 15.89 -3.62 11.90
CA ALA A 48 16.73 -2.50 12.33
C ALA A 48 18.22 -2.79 12.11
N GLN A 49 18.70 -3.97 12.52
CA GLN A 49 20.08 -4.39 12.33
C GLN A 49 20.46 -4.55 10.86
N THR A 50 19.59 -5.21 10.07
CA THR A 50 19.85 -5.48 8.64
C THR A 50 20.02 -4.20 7.83
N PHE A 51 19.24 -3.17 8.13
CA PHE A 51 19.22 -1.91 7.39
C PHE A 51 19.87 -0.74 8.15
N ASN A 52 20.51 -1.02 9.29
CA ASN A 52 21.17 -0.04 10.16
C ASN A 52 20.26 1.15 10.56
N VAL A 53 19.00 0.85 10.90
CA VAL A 53 17.99 1.84 11.27
C VAL A 53 18.12 2.20 12.74
N LYS A 54 18.19 3.49 13.05
CA LYS A 54 18.36 4.00 14.43
C LYS A 54 17.07 4.48 15.08
N LYS A 55 16.04 4.84 14.31
CA LYS A 55 14.74 5.28 14.84
C LYS A 55 13.78 4.11 14.75
N VAL A 56 13.50 3.48 15.90
CA VAL A 56 12.73 2.24 15.97
C VAL A 56 11.58 2.41 16.95
N CYS A 57 10.37 2.06 16.51
CA CYS A 57 9.14 2.17 17.31
C CYS A 57 8.42 0.82 17.48
N LEU A 58 7.99 0.52 18.72
CA LEU A 58 7.12 -0.61 19.04
C LEU A 58 5.83 -0.10 19.70
N THR A 59 4.67 -0.38 19.09
CA THR A 59 3.41 0.29 19.51
C THR A 59 2.48 -0.57 20.38
N GLY A 60 2.57 -1.89 20.30
CA GLY A 60 1.57 -2.81 20.88
C GLY A 60 1.94 -3.38 22.24
N ARG A 61 3.17 -3.14 22.73
CA ARG A 61 3.62 -3.54 24.07
C ARG A 61 4.89 -2.79 24.46
N LYS A 62 5.22 -2.88 25.75
CA LYS A 62 6.48 -2.36 26.28
C LYS A 62 7.69 -3.05 25.62
N PRO A 63 8.66 -2.28 25.09
CA PRO A 63 9.86 -2.84 24.52
C PRO A 63 10.75 -3.46 25.60
N SER A 64 11.39 -4.57 25.24
CA SER A 64 12.39 -5.30 26.00
C SER A 64 13.81 -5.06 25.47
N TYR A 65 13.95 -4.52 24.25
CA TYR A 65 15.26 -4.22 23.65
C TYR A 65 15.64 -2.74 23.80
N PRO A 66 16.89 -2.42 24.20
CA PRO A 66 17.34 -1.03 24.38
C PRO A 66 17.47 -0.23 23.08
N GLY A 67 17.41 -0.89 21.91
CA GLY A 67 17.47 -0.23 20.59
C GLY A 67 16.14 0.34 20.09
N ILE A 68 15.09 0.29 20.91
CA ILE A 68 13.76 0.85 20.59
C ILE A 68 13.65 2.19 21.32
N ASN A 69 13.51 3.27 20.56
CA ASN A 69 13.56 4.64 21.08
C ASN A 69 12.19 5.29 21.16
N PHE A 70 11.16 4.68 20.57
CA PHE A 70 9.79 5.17 20.57
C PHE A 70 8.83 4.04 20.97
N GLU A 71 7.86 4.35 21.82
CA GLU A 71 6.90 3.38 22.35
C GLU A 71 5.46 3.87 22.18
N GLY A 72 4.56 2.93 21.91
CA GLY A 72 3.13 3.20 21.82
C GLY A 72 2.72 4.00 20.58
N SER A 73 1.43 4.29 20.49
CA SER A 73 0.89 5.07 19.37
C SER A 73 1.43 6.49 19.36
N ASP A 74 1.62 7.14 20.51
CA ASP A 74 2.14 8.51 20.58
C ASP A 74 3.61 8.58 20.15
N GLY A 75 4.44 7.64 20.61
CA GLY A 75 5.83 7.54 20.17
C GLY A 75 5.96 7.26 18.67
N LEU A 76 5.00 6.55 18.05
CA LEU A 76 4.97 6.38 16.60
C LEU A 76 4.76 7.72 15.88
N LEU A 77 3.83 8.55 16.35
CA LEU A 77 3.57 9.86 15.76
C LEU A 77 4.73 10.83 15.98
N GLU A 78 5.35 10.80 17.16
CA GLU A 78 6.57 11.53 17.48
C GLU A 78 7.72 11.14 16.53
N MET A 79 7.97 9.84 16.34
CA MET A 79 8.98 9.34 15.42
C MET A 79 8.77 9.85 13.99
N ILE A 80 7.52 9.85 13.50
CA ILE A 80 7.18 10.35 12.15
C ILE A 80 7.50 11.84 12.02
N ARG A 81 7.21 12.64 13.05
CA ARG A 81 7.43 14.09 13.03
C ARG A 81 8.91 14.44 13.09
N GLU A 82 9.65 13.86 14.04
CA GLU A 82 11.06 14.21 14.30
C GLU A 82 12.08 13.58 13.36
N THR A 83 11.71 12.51 12.65
CA THR A 83 12.63 11.83 11.74
C THR A 83 12.63 12.51 10.39
N GLU A 84 13.76 13.08 9.99
CA GLU A 84 14.00 13.61 8.65
C GLU A 84 13.87 12.50 7.59
N ALA A 85 12.80 12.55 6.80
CA ALA A 85 12.49 11.58 5.76
C ALA A 85 11.75 12.23 4.60
N ASP A 86 11.91 11.68 3.40
CA ASP A 86 11.25 12.16 2.19
C ASP A 86 9.88 11.49 2.02
N VAL A 87 9.79 10.17 2.30
CA VAL A 87 8.57 9.38 2.11
C VAL A 87 8.31 8.48 3.33
N VAL A 88 7.04 8.32 3.71
CA VAL A 88 6.58 7.34 4.70
C VAL A 88 5.74 6.26 4.03
N LEU A 89 6.17 5.01 4.13
CA LEU A 89 5.39 3.85 3.71
C LEU A 89 4.46 3.44 4.85
N ASN A 90 3.16 3.72 4.69
CA ASN A 90 2.16 3.29 5.66
C ASN A 90 1.64 1.89 5.34
N GLY A 91 2.24 0.87 5.95
CA GLY A 91 1.81 -0.53 5.90
C GLY A 91 0.97 -0.99 7.09
N ILE A 92 0.48 -0.07 7.94
CA ILE A 92 -0.38 -0.39 9.08
C ILE A 92 -1.75 -0.81 8.55
N SER A 93 -2.32 -1.90 9.08
CA SER A 93 -3.63 -2.39 8.65
C SER A 93 -4.79 -1.69 9.36
N GLY A 94 -5.90 -1.48 8.65
CA GLY A 94 -7.15 -1.00 9.23
C GLY A 94 -7.10 0.47 9.65
N SER A 95 -8.02 0.86 10.53
CA SER A 95 -8.18 2.26 10.93
C SER A 95 -7.02 2.83 11.74
N ALA A 96 -6.20 1.96 12.35
CA ALA A 96 -5.03 2.34 13.12
C ALA A 96 -3.97 3.09 12.28
N GLY A 97 -3.99 2.96 10.95
CA GLY A 97 -3.07 3.67 10.06
C GLY A 97 -3.41 5.15 9.87
N LEU A 98 -4.63 5.60 10.16
CA LEU A 98 -5.11 6.95 9.83
C LEU A 98 -4.29 8.05 10.52
N SER A 99 -4.05 7.93 11.83
CA SER A 99 -3.29 8.94 12.57
C SER A 99 -1.85 9.07 12.08
N SER A 100 -1.25 7.96 11.63
CA SER A 100 0.09 7.97 11.06
C SER A 100 0.13 8.63 9.69
N SER A 101 -0.91 8.42 8.86
CA SER A 101 -1.07 9.12 7.58
C SER A 101 -1.21 10.64 7.78
N ILE A 102 -2.01 11.06 8.76
CA ILE A 102 -2.16 12.47 9.12
C ILE A 102 -0.82 13.06 9.56
N ALA A 103 -0.14 12.44 10.53
CA ALA A 103 1.15 12.93 11.02
C ALA A 103 2.23 12.99 9.92
N THR A 104 2.18 12.06 8.96
CA THR A 104 3.06 12.05 7.78
C THR A 104 2.86 13.31 6.95
N LEU A 105 1.61 13.59 6.55
CA LEU A 105 1.26 14.71 5.68
C LEU A 105 1.44 16.06 6.40
N GLU A 106 1.06 16.17 7.68
CA GLU A 106 1.33 17.36 8.52
C GLU A 106 2.82 17.69 8.61
N SER A 107 3.68 16.68 8.48
CA SER A 107 5.13 16.86 8.50
C SER A 107 5.71 17.23 7.12
N GLY A 108 4.87 17.46 6.11
CA GLY A 108 5.29 17.74 4.73
C GLY A 108 5.97 16.57 4.02
N LYS A 109 5.79 15.34 4.51
CA LYS A 109 6.38 14.12 3.95
C LYS A 109 5.40 13.47 2.99
N ASP A 110 5.91 12.90 1.90
CA ASP A 110 5.08 12.13 0.98
C ASP A 110 4.59 10.83 1.66
N LEU A 111 3.34 10.48 1.40
CA LEU A 111 2.69 9.28 1.92
C LEU A 111 2.61 8.20 0.84
N ALA A 112 3.43 7.17 0.93
CA ALA A 112 3.23 5.93 0.20
C ALA A 112 2.16 5.10 0.93
N CYS A 113 0.93 5.15 0.43
CA CYS A 113 -0.25 4.64 1.13
C CYS A 113 -0.59 3.21 0.70
N ALA A 114 -0.26 2.23 1.54
CA ALA A 114 -0.75 0.85 1.39
C ALA A 114 -2.01 0.58 2.23
N ASN A 115 -2.34 1.49 3.15
CA ASN A 115 -3.49 1.39 4.03
C ASN A 115 -4.73 2.05 3.40
N LYS A 116 -5.47 1.29 2.58
CA LYS A 116 -6.69 1.79 1.92
C LYS A 116 -7.71 2.38 2.89
N GLU A 117 -7.80 1.86 4.11
CA GLU A 117 -8.75 2.34 5.12
C GLU A 117 -8.53 3.81 5.49
N THR A 118 -7.29 4.33 5.39
CA THR A 118 -7.03 5.77 5.53
C THR A 118 -7.86 6.57 4.53
N ILE A 119 -7.83 6.17 3.24
CA ILE A 119 -8.53 6.88 2.18
C ILE A 119 -10.03 6.65 2.27
N VAL A 120 -10.48 5.42 2.56
CA VAL A 120 -11.91 5.10 2.65
C VAL A 120 -12.60 5.86 3.78
N MET A 121 -11.97 5.97 4.96
CA MET A 121 -12.57 6.63 6.11
C MET A 121 -12.47 8.15 6.06
N ALA A 122 -11.41 8.69 5.46
CA ALA A 122 -11.03 10.09 5.61
C ALA A 122 -10.52 10.73 4.30
N GLY A 123 -10.97 10.27 3.14
CA GLY A 123 -10.47 10.68 1.83
C GLY A 123 -10.40 12.20 1.64
N GLU A 124 -11.49 12.92 1.91
CA GLU A 124 -11.53 14.38 1.80
C GLU A 124 -10.51 15.08 2.71
N LEU A 125 -10.45 14.65 3.98
CA LEU A 125 -9.51 15.20 4.97
C LEU A 125 -8.06 14.95 4.55
N ILE A 126 -7.74 13.72 4.13
CA ILE A 126 -6.39 13.29 3.78
C ILE A 126 -5.90 14.00 2.51
N LEU A 127 -6.75 14.15 1.49
CA LEU A 127 -6.41 14.87 0.26
C LEU A 127 -6.18 16.36 0.53
N LYS A 128 -7.07 16.99 1.31
CA LYS A 128 -6.92 18.38 1.71
C LYS A 128 -5.62 18.62 2.48
N LEU A 129 -5.32 17.75 3.45
CA LEU A 129 -4.10 17.85 4.24
C LEU A 129 -2.83 17.71 3.39
N ALA A 130 -2.83 16.79 2.41
CA ALA A 130 -1.73 16.63 1.48
C ALA A 130 -1.50 17.91 0.65
N GLU A 131 -2.57 18.51 0.13
CA GLU A 131 -2.51 19.77 -0.63
C GLU A 131 -1.97 20.93 0.22
N GLU A 132 -2.52 21.14 1.42
CA GLU A 132 -2.12 22.22 2.34
C GLU A 132 -0.64 22.13 2.73
N ASN A 133 -0.11 20.91 2.88
CA ASN A 133 1.28 20.67 3.27
C ASN A 133 2.22 20.41 2.08
N LYS A 134 1.74 20.52 0.84
CA LYS A 134 2.51 20.27 -0.39
C LYS A 134 3.16 18.88 -0.41
N ALA A 135 2.46 17.90 0.14
CA ALA A 135 2.85 16.50 0.17
C ALA A 135 2.04 15.69 -0.84
N SER A 136 2.60 14.58 -1.30
CA SER A 136 1.96 13.65 -2.24
C SER A 136 1.35 12.47 -1.50
N ILE A 137 0.20 11.97 -1.99
CA ILE A 137 -0.31 10.65 -1.63
C ILE A 137 -0.07 9.73 -2.83
N ILE A 138 0.68 8.66 -2.60
CA ILE A 138 1.15 7.77 -3.65
C ILE A 138 0.58 6.37 -3.36
N PRO A 139 -0.31 5.84 -4.23
CA PRO A 139 -0.95 4.55 -3.96
C PRO A 139 0.02 3.39 -4.05
N VAL A 140 -0.03 2.51 -3.05
CA VAL A 140 0.73 1.25 -3.00
C VAL A 140 -0.16 0.04 -3.27
N ASP A 141 -1.47 0.13 -3.04
CA ASP A 141 -2.42 -0.90 -3.46
C ASP A 141 -2.24 -1.21 -4.96
N SER A 142 -2.21 -2.48 -5.35
CA SER A 142 -1.78 -2.92 -6.68
C SER A 142 -2.61 -2.31 -7.81
N GLU A 143 -3.93 -2.32 -7.65
CA GLU A 143 -4.90 -1.80 -8.60
C GLU A 143 -4.75 -0.29 -8.76
N HIS A 144 -4.62 0.44 -7.65
CA HIS A 144 -4.50 1.90 -7.64
C HIS A 144 -3.11 2.35 -8.10
N SER A 145 -2.06 1.59 -7.78
CA SER A 145 -0.71 1.83 -8.29
C SER A 145 -0.67 1.65 -9.81
N ALA A 146 -1.38 0.65 -10.34
CA ALA A 146 -1.57 0.46 -11.78
C ALA A 146 -2.31 1.65 -12.43
N ILE A 147 -3.44 2.06 -11.87
CA ILE A 147 -4.20 3.23 -12.36
C ILE A 147 -3.36 4.50 -12.30
N TRP A 148 -2.66 4.73 -11.20
CA TRP A 148 -1.85 5.92 -11.01
C TRP A 148 -0.71 6.02 -12.05
N GLN A 149 -0.07 4.90 -12.38
CA GLN A 149 0.91 4.86 -13.48
C GLN A 149 0.26 5.17 -14.85
N LEU A 150 -0.92 4.61 -15.13
CA LEU A 150 -1.63 4.85 -16.38
C LEU A 150 -2.09 6.32 -16.50
N ILE A 151 -2.63 6.90 -15.43
CA ILE A 151 -3.02 8.32 -15.39
C ILE A 151 -1.83 9.23 -15.65
N ARG A 152 -0.66 8.91 -15.08
CA ARG A 152 0.58 9.66 -15.34
C ARG A 152 1.06 9.57 -16.79
N GLY A 153 0.78 8.46 -17.48
CA GLY A 153 1.15 8.27 -18.88
C GLY A 153 0.25 9.02 -19.87
N PHE A 154 -1.04 9.21 -19.54
CA PHE A 154 -2.05 9.78 -20.45
C PHE A 154 -2.61 11.15 -20.02
N ASN A 155 -2.37 11.62 -18.79
CA ASN A 155 -3.14 12.67 -18.11
C ASN A 155 -4.57 12.23 -17.72
N LYS A 156 -5.01 12.70 -16.54
CA LYS A 156 -6.32 12.38 -15.96
C LYS A 156 -7.50 12.80 -16.86
N GLU A 157 -7.37 13.90 -17.59
CA GLU A 157 -8.43 14.46 -18.44
C GLU A 157 -8.82 13.56 -19.63
N TYR A 158 -7.93 12.67 -20.06
CA TYR A 158 -8.24 11.71 -21.12
C TYR A 158 -8.83 10.40 -20.60
N ILE A 159 -9.03 10.25 -19.29
CA ILE A 159 -9.57 9.03 -18.69
C ILE A 159 -11.09 9.11 -18.62
N ALA A 160 -11.75 8.24 -19.37
CA ALA A 160 -13.20 8.09 -19.39
C ALA A 160 -13.72 7.18 -18.27
N GLU A 161 -13.02 6.06 -18.01
CA GLU A 161 -13.42 5.07 -17.00
C GLU A 161 -12.19 4.41 -16.36
N LEU A 162 -12.34 3.99 -15.11
CA LEU A 162 -11.39 3.12 -14.42
C LEU A 162 -11.95 1.70 -14.39
N ILE A 163 -11.11 0.70 -14.58
CA ILE A 163 -11.49 -0.71 -14.50
C ILE A 163 -10.55 -1.40 -13.52
N LEU A 164 -11.08 -1.65 -12.32
CA LEU A 164 -10.39 -2.38 -11.26
C LEU A 164 -10.52 -3.88 -11.54
N THR A 165 -9.39 -4.58 -11.63
CA THR A 165 -9.42 -6.05 -11.72
C THR A 165 -9.60 -6.67 -10.34
N ALA A 166 -10.11 -7.88 -10.24
CA ALA A 166 -10.23 -8.62 -8.98
C ALA A 166 -9.86 -10.08 -9.18
N SER A 167 -9.19 -10.72 -8.22
CA SER A 167 -8.98 -12.19 -8.28
C SER A 167 -10.29 -12.97 -8.20
N GLY A 168 -11.31 -12.39 -7.55
CA GLY A 168 -12.60 -13.00 -7.20
C GLY A 168 -12.58 -13.79 -5.89
N GLY A 169 -11.42 -13.88 -5.21
CA GLY A 169 -11.28 -14.51 -3.90
C GLY A 169 -11.48 -16.03 -3.88
N ALA A 170 -11.40 -16.61 -2.68
CA ALA A 170 -11.45 -18.06 -2.46
C ALA A 170 -12.80 -18.70 -2.87
N PHE A 171 -13.88 -17.92 -2.93
CA PHE A 171 -15.23 -18.41 -3.18
C PHE A 171 -15.78 -18.12 -4.58
N ARG A 172 -14.97 -17.56 -5.49
CA ARG A 172 -15.37 -17.21 -6.86
C ARG A 172 -16.17 -18.29 -7.59
N ASN A 173 -15.74 -19.54 -7.47
CA ASN A 173 -16.31 -20.67 -8.20
C ASN A 173 -17.35 -21.47 -7.38
N ARG A 174 -17.75 -20.97 -6.20
CA ARG A 174 -18.73 -21.64 -5.33
C ARG A 174 -20.16 -21.32 -5.75
N SER A 175 -21.07 -22.28 -5.57
CA SER A 175 -22.49 -22.04 -5.74
C SER A 175 -23.04 -21.20 -4.59
N ILE A 176 -24.08 -20.40 -4.87
CA ILE A 176 -24.75 -19.54 -3.87
C ILE A 176 -25.18 -20.34 -2.64
N GLN A 177 -25.70 -21.56 -2.84
CA GLN A 177 -26.13 -22.44 -1.74
C GLN A 177 -24.95 -22.83 -0.84
N SER A 178 -23.78 -23.11 -1.43
CA SER A 178 -22.59 -23.51 -0.66
C SER A 178 -21.96 -22.36 0.13
N LEU A 179 -22.24 -21.10 -0.22
CA LEU A 179 -21.72 -19.93 0.49
C LEU A 179 -22.25 -19.83 1.93
N LYS A 180 -23.42 -20.40 2.24
CA LYS A 180 -23.99 -20.40 3.60
C LYS A 180 -23.14 -21.14 4.63
N ASN A 181 -22.30 -22.08 4.17
CA ASN A 181 -21.54 -22.99 5.03
C ASN A 181 -20.01 -22.76 4.91
N VAL A 182 -19.58 -21.60 4.39
CA VAL A 182 -18.15 -21.28 4.31
C VAL A 182 -17.57 -21.01 5.70
N THR A 183 -16.28 -21.30 5.85
CA THR A 183 -15.55 -21.10 7.11
C THR A 183 -14.47 -20.05 6.95
N VAL A 184 -14.01 -19.49 8.07
CA VAL A 184 -12.85 -18.59 8.12
C VAL A 184 -11.62 -19.27 7.52
N SER A 185 -11.36 -20.53 7.87
CA SER A 185 -10.23 -21.30 7.33
C SER A 185 -10.29 -21.44 5.80
N ALA A 186 -11.47 -21.64 5.24
CA ALA A 186 -11.66 -21.71 3.79
C ALA A 186 -11.45 -20.36 3.11
N ALA A 187 -11.83 -19.25 3.75
CA ALA A 187 -11.59 -17.91 3.23
C ALA A 187 -10.10 -17.54 3.26
N LEU A 188 -9.36 -17.99 4.28
CA LEU A 188 -7.92 -17.73 4.43
C LEU A 188 -7.04 -18.46 3.39
N ALA A 189 -7.58 -19.44 2.66
CA ALA A 189 -6.89 -20.15 1.59
C ALA A 189 -6.98 -19.38 0.25
N HIS A 190 -6.29 -18.24 0.15
CA HIS A 190 -6.35 -17.39 -1.05
C HIS A 190 -5.59 -18.03 -2.24
N PRO A 191 -6.17 -18.05 -3.46
CA PRO A 191 -5.60 -18.76 -4.61
C PRO A 191 -4.41 -18.08 -5.31
N THR A 192 -3.92 -16.93 -4.82
CA THR A 192 -3.03 -16.06 -5.62
C THR A 192 -2.07 -15.27 -4.73
N TRP A 193 -2.59 -14.62 -3.70
CA TRP A 193 -1.84 -13.69 -2.86
C TRP A 193 -1.63 -14.25 -1.45
N GLU A 194 -0.43 -14.07 -0.91
CA GLU A 194 -0.15 -14.26 0.52
C GLU A 194 -0.31 -12.93 1.27
N MET A 195 -1.41 -12.81 2.01
CA MET A 195 -1.79 -11.54 2.65
C MET A 195 -2.18 -11.70 4.12
N GLY A 196 -2.35 -10.57 4.81
CA GLY A 196 -2.87 -10.57 6.18
C GLY A 196 -4.31 -11.08 6.26
N PRO A 197 -4.74 -11.61 7.42
CA PRO A 197 -6.03 -12.29 7.53
C PRO A 197 -7.24 -11.40 7.18
N LYS A 198 -7.23 -10.12 7.59
CA LYS A 198 -8.34 -9.19 7.31
C LYS A 198 -8.58 -9.00 5.81
N ILE A 199 -7.56 -8.62 5.06
CA ILE A 199 -7.66 -8.43 3.60
C ILE A 199 -7.98 -9.74 2.88
N THR A 200 -7.51 -10.88 3.39
CA THR A 200 -7.85 -12.19 2.82
C THR A 200 -9.35 -12.51 2.98
N ILE A 201 -9.95 -12.21 4.15
CA ILE A 201 -11.40 -12.34 4.35
C ILE A 201 -12.17 -11.37 3.43
N ASP A 202 -11.74 -10.11 3.35
CA ASP A 202 -12.38 -9.11 2.50
C ASP A 202 -12.30 -9.47 1.00
N SER A 203 -11.21 -10.12 0.57
CA SER A 203 -11.08 -10.65 -0.78
C SER A 203 -12.08 -11.79 -1.03
N ALA A 204 -12.24 -12.71 -0.08
CA ALA A 204 -13.16 -13.83 -0.19
C ALA A 204 -14.64 -13.39 -0.26
N THR A 205 -14.99 -12.27 0.36
CA THR A 205 -16.34 -11.68 0.32
C THR A 205 -16.52 -10.64 -0.80
N MET A 206 -15.45 -10.31 -1.53
CA MET A 206 -15.34 -9.16 -2.43
C MET A 206 -15.57 -7.78 -1.77
N ALA A 207 -15.72 -7.71 -0.44
CA ALA A 207 -15.77 -6.44 0.29
C ALA A 207 -14.52 -5.60 0.03
N ASN A 208 -13.36 -6.24 -0.16
CA ASN A 208 -12.11 -5.59 -0.52
C ASN A 208 -12.28 -4.69 -1.75
N LYS A 209 -12.94 -5.20 -2.80
CA LYS A 209 -13.15 -4.44 -4.04
C LYS A 209 -14.14 -3.29 -3.87
N GLY A 210 -15.10 -3.43 -2.95
CA GLY A 210 -15.99 -2.34 -2.56
C GLY A 210 -15.24 -1.18 -1.90
N LEU A 211 -14.30 -1.48 -1.00
CA LEU A 211 -13.43 -0.47 -0.39
C LEU A 211 -12.53 0.20 -1.44
N GLU A 212 -12.01 -0.57 -2.39
CA GLU A 212 -11.12 -0.07 -3.42
C GLU A 212 -11.82 0.83 -4.46
N ILE A 213 -13.14 0.67 -4.67
CA ILE A 213 -13.94 1.64 -5.45
C ILE A 213 -13.92 3.00 -4.75
N ILE A 214 -14.18 3.02 -3.44
CA ILE A 214 -14.20 4.27 -2.64
C ILE A 214 -12.81 4.91 -2.66
N GLU A 215 -11.76 4.10 -2.48
CA GLU A 215 -10.38 4.57 -2.55
C GLU A 215 -10.03 5.15 -3.93
N ALA A 216 -10.39 4.48 -5.03
CA ALA A 216 -10.13 4.97 -6.38
C ALA A 216 -10.91 6.26 -6.69
N HIS A 217 -12.14 6.38 -6.18
CA HIS A 217 -12.93 7.60 -6.29
C HIS A 217 -12.18 8.79 -5.68
N PHE A 218 -11.69 8.65 -4.44
CA PHE A 218 -10.97 9.73 -3.76
C PHE A 218 -9.61 9.99 -4.40
N LEU A 219 -8.78 8.97 -4.61
CA LEU A 219 -7.41 9.15 -5.13
C LEU A 219 -7.37 9.78 -6.52
N PHE A 220 -8.33 9.41 -7.39
CA PHE A 220 -8.29 9.82 -8.79
C PHE A 220 -9.39 10.80 -9.16
N GLY A 221 -10.31 11.15 -8.25
CA GLY A 221 -11.43 12.05 -8.51
C GLY A 221 -12.30 11.59 -9.68
N ILE A 222 -12.48 10.28 -9.84
CA ILE A 222 -13.35 9.67 -10.85
C ILE A 222 -14.67 9.28 -10.17
N PRO A 223 -15.84 9.65 -10.72
CA PRO A 223 -17.13 9.26 -10.16
C PRO A 223 -17.28 7.73 -10.04
N ALA A 224 -17.89 7.25 -8.96
CA ALA A 224 -17.97 5.82 -8.66
C ALA A 224 -18.67 5.00 -9.78
N GLU A 225 -19.66 5.59 -10.47
CA GLU A 225 -20.35 4.97 -11.60
C GLU A 225 -19.45 4.72 -12.82
N LYS A 226 -18.31 5.42 -12.91
CA LYS A 226 -17.27 5.25 -13.93
C LYS A 226 -16.14 4.32 -13.48
N ILE A 227 -16.26 3.70 -12.31
CA ILE A 227 -15.33 2.70 -11.79
C ILE A 227 -15.97 1.32 -11.95
N LYS A 228 -15.46 0.53 -12.89
CA LYS A 228 -15.95 -0.82 -13.19
C LYS A 228 -15.09 -1.86 -12.50
N ILE A 229 -15.68 -3.01 -12.20
CA ILE A 229 -14.97 -4.18 -11.69
C ILE A 229 -14.97 -5.27 -12.75
N VAL A 230 -13.82 -5.90 -12.98
CA VAL A 230 -13.71 -7.13 -13.77
C VAL A 230 -12.99 -8.21 -12.98
N VAL A 231 -13.53 -9.43 -12.98
CA VAL A 231 -12.84 -10.56 -12.34
C VAL A 231 -11.76 -11.10 -13.29
N HIS A 232 -10.51 -10.98 -12.88
CA HIS A 232 -9.32 -11.47 -13.58
C HIS A 232 -8.55 -12.47 -12.68
N PRO A 233 -8.90 -13.77 -12.75
CA PRO A 233 -8.35 -14.83 -11.88
C PRO A 233 -6.83 -14.96 -11.83
N LYS A 234 -6.14 -14.54 -12.89
CA LYS A 234 -4.70 -14.71 -13.04
C LYS A 234 -3.91 -13.55 -12.41
N SER A 235 -4.55 -12.42 -12.12
CA SER A 235 -3.95 -11.24 -11.46
C SER A 235 -2.66 -10.73 -12.09
N TYR A 236 -2.48 -10.89 -13.40
CA TYR A 236 -1.35 -10.26 -14.13
C TYR A 236 -1.70 -8.85 -14.59
N VAL A 237 -2.94 -8.66 -15.07
CA VAL A 237 -3.48 -7.33 -15.32
C VAL A 237 -3.96 -6.78 -13.99
N HIS A 238 -3.32 -5.72 -13.50
CA HIS A 238 -3.65 -5.15 -12.18
C HIS A 238 -4.80 -4.16 -12.26
N SER A 239 -4.82 -3.28 -13.26
CA SER A 239 -5.98 -2.44 -13.59
C SER A 239 -5.89 -1.91 -15.01
N LEU A 240 -7.03 -1.43 -15.51
CA LEU A 240 -7.14 -0.79 -16.81
C LEU A 240 -7.72 0.61 -16.66
N VAL A 241 -7.43 1.45 -17.64
CA VAL A 241 -8.12 2.71 -17.89
C VAL A 241 -8.72 2.68 -19.28
N ARG A 242 -9.94 3.22 -19.41
CA ARG A 242 -10.53 3.54 -20.71
C ARG A 242 -10.28 5.00 -21.00
N THR A 243 -9.74 5.32 -22.16
CA THR A 243 -9.56 6.69 -22.60
C THR A 243 -10.79 7.24 -23.33
N ILE A 244 -10.89 8.56 -23.46
CA ILE A 244 -12.05 9.26 -24.08
C ILE A 244 -12.25 8.94 -25.57
N ASP A 245 -11.22 8.45 -26.24
CA ASP A 245 -11.25 7.93 -27.63
C ASP A 245 -11.61 6.43 -27.70
N GLY A 246 -11.88 5.79 -26.55
CA GLY A 246 -12.43 4.44 -26.45
C GLY A 246 -11.40 3.32 -26.24
N TYR A 247 -10.10 3.60 -26.37
CA TYR A 247 -9.05 2.60 -26.17
C TYR A 247 -8.95 2.15 -24.71
N LEU A 248 -8.46 0.92 -24.52
CA LEU A 248 -8.15 0.35 -23.22
C LEU A 248 -6.64 0.21 -23.07
N TYR A 249 -6.13 0.72 -21.96
CA TYR A 249 -4.74 0.55 -21.55
C TYR A 249 -4.69 -0.13 -20.20
N SER A 250 -3.69 -0.97 -20.01
CA SER A 250 -3.56 -1.79 -18.80
C SER A 250 -2.13 -1.81 -18.30
N GLN A 251 -1.97 -1.83 -16.99
CA GLN A 251 -0.70 -2.17 -16.38
C GLN A 251 -0.66 -3.68 -16.13
N ILE A 252 0.44 -4.32 -16.56
CA ILE A 252 0.63 -5.77 -16.52
C ILE A 252 1.96 -6.06 -15.82
N SER A 253 1.94 -6.92 -14.81
CA SER A 253 3.13 -7.43 -14.14
C SER A 253 2.82 -8.69 -13.35
N LEU A 254 3.86 -9.35 -12.81
CA LEU A 254 3.67 -10.41 -11.82
C LEU A 254 2.81 -9.90 -10.63
N PRO A 255 2.01 -10.76 -9.99
CA PRO A 255 1.30 -10.43 -8.75
C PRO A 255 2.28 -10.35 -7.56
N ASP A 256 3.10 -9.29 -7.56
CA ASP A 256 4.14 -9.03 -6.57
C ASP A 256 4.05 -7.57 -6.08
N MET A 257 3.79 -7.40 -4.79
CA MET A 257 3.68 -6.08 -4.14
C MET A 257 4.99 -5.30 -4.12
N SER A 258 6.13 -5.95 -4.35
CA SER A 258 7.43 -5.28 -4.44
C SER A 258 7.46 -4.25 -5.58
N ILE A 259 6.70 -4.47 -6.67
CA ILE A 259 6.61 -3.53 -7.81
C ILE A 259 5.87 -2.24 -7.41
N PRO A 260 4.59 -2.26 -6.96
CA PRO A 260 3.90 -1.03 -6.59
C PRO A 260 4.55 -0.33 -5.39
N ILE A 261 5.14 -1.07 -4.45
CA ILE A 261 5.97 -0.49 -3.38
C ILE A 261 7.16 0.27 -3.97
N GLN A 262 7.94 -0.33 -4.88
CA GLN A 262 9.07 0.36 -5.50
C GLN A 262 8.63 1.64 -6.20
N ASN A 263 7.58 1.56 -7.02
CA ASN A 263 7.07 2.70 -7.77
C ASN A 263 6.63 3.85 -6.86
N ALA A 264 5.99 3.52 -5.73
CA ALA A 264 5.58 4.54 -4.78
C ALA A 264 6.78 5.21 -4.08
N LEU A 265 7.80 4.42 -3.72
CA LEU A 265 8.96 4.94 -3.01
C LEU A 265 9.93 5.70 -3.92
N SER A 266 10.07 5.30 -5.18
CA SER A 266 10.97 5.96 -6.13
C SER A 266 10.39 7.25 -6.72
N TRP A 267 9.06 7.43 -6.71
CA TRP A 267 8.37 8.59 -7.27
C TRP A 267 9.04 9.95 -6.91
N PRO A 268 9.40 10.81 -7.87
CA PRO A 268 8.97 10.78 -9.26
C PRO A 268 9.81 9.95 -10.23
N GLU A 269 10.90 9.37 -9.75
CA GLU A 269 11.83 8.60 -10.57
C GLU A 269 11.30 7.19 -10.85
N ILE A 270 11.68 6.65 -12.01
CA ILE A 270 11.53 5.24 -12.35
C ILE A 270 12.91 4.61 -12.22
N ILE A 271 13.02 3.55 -11.43
CA ILE A 271 14.27 2.83 -11.18
C ILE A 271 14.17 1.37 -11.65
N PRO A 272 15.29 0.69 -11.94
CA PRO A 272 15.28 -0.70 -12.38
C PRO A 272 14.60 -1.65 -11.37
N ALA A 273 13.78 -2.59 -11.87
CA ALA A 273 13.09 -3.60 -11.05
C ALA A 273 13.70 -5.00 -11.27
N ASN A 274 14.93 -5.21 -10.77
CA ASN A 274 15.73 -6.41 -11.04
C ASN A 274 15.23 -7.71 -10.36
N PHE A 275 14.01 -7.72 -9.81
CA PHE A 275 13.46 -8.83 -9.02
C PHE A 275 12.11 -9.35 -9.54
N ALA A 276 11.47 -8.70 -10.51
CA ALA A 276 10.09 -9.05 -10.90
C ALA A 276 9.77 -8.82 -12.39
N ALA A 277 10.70 -9.18 -13.28
CA ALA A 277 10.43 -9.18 -14.72
C ALA A 277 9.38 -10.26 -15.07
N LEU A 278 8.39 -9.89 -15.89
CA LEU A 278 7.42 -10.81 -16.47
C LEU A 278 7.98 -11.37 -17.79
N ASP A 279 7.84 -12.69 -17.99
CA ASP A 279 8.13 -13.40 -19.25
C ASP A 279 6.90 -13.35 -20.18
#